data_AF-A0A814LP31-F1
#
_entry.id   AF-A0A814LP31-F1
#
_cell.length_a   1.000
_cell.length_b   1.000
_cell.length_c   1.000
_cell.angle_alpha   90.00
_cell.angle_beta   90.00
_cell.angle_gamma   90.00
#
_symmetry.space_group_name_H-M   'P 1'
#
loop_
_entity.id
_entity.type
_entity.pdbx_description
1 polymer ?
#
loop_
_entity_poly.entity_id
_entity_poly.type
_entity_poly.pdbx_seq_one_letter_code
_entity_poly.pdbx_strand_id
1 'polypeptide(L)'
;MILCDTVKMKDYSEDPEMLLDLMHRIANCYQNSPDLRLTWLQNMAQNHLQRSNYAEAGQCLAHAAGLVAEYLKMLECKQYMPDGCCALQKISINILEESAVSDDVVSPGEEGICTGKYFTENGFIGLMEQAAVFLMHANMYEAVNEVYKVLIPIYESCRDFKKLSQVHSKLHEYFNRILVQGNKRLFATYFRVGFYGTRFDELDGEEFIYKEPGITKLAEIAHRLESFYIEKFGRNFVEIIKDSNVVNRSSLDLSNKFTSHIFL
;
A
#
# COMPACT_ATOMS: atom_id res chain seq x y z
N MET A 1 -15.98 7.86 13.63
CA MET A 1 -14.75 7.18 13.20
C MET A 1 -13.85 8.14 12.44
N ILE A 2 -14.20 8.55 11.21
CA ILE A 2 -13.40 9.45 10.35
C ILE A 2 -12.87 10.72 11.05
N LEU A 3 -13.72 11.46 11.78
CA LEU A 3 -13.31 12.69 12.47
C LEU A 3 -12.24 12.47 13.55
N CYS A 4 -12.22 11.30 14.19
CA CYS A 4 -11.22 10.97 15.21
C CYS A 4 -9.88 10.63 14.55
N ASP A 5 -9.90 9.87 13.47
CA ASP A 5 -8.69 9.45 12.77
C ASP A 5 -8.01 10.63 12.05
N THR A 6 -8.78 11.55 11.47
CA THR A 6 -8.24 12.78 10.84
C THR A 6 -7.58 13.72 11.87
N VAL A 7 -8.08 13.76 13.10
CA VAL A 7 -7.44 14.53 14.19
C VAL A 7 -6.12 13.85 14.59
N LYS A 8 -6.15 12.51 14.77
CA LYS A 8 -4.96 11.71 15.11
C LYS A 8 -3.85 11.81 14.06
N MET A 9 -4.16 11.96 12.77
CA MET A 9 -3.12 12.15 11.75
C MET A 9 -2.16 13.30 12.05
N LYS A 10 -2.63 14.37 12.72
CA LYS A 10 -1.75 15.47 13.13
C LYS A 10 -0.86 15.08 14.31
N ASP A 11 -1.39 14.29 15.24
CA ASP A 11 -0.69 13.85 16.45
C ASP A 11 0.35 12.74 16.17
N TYR A 12 0.23 12.09 15.02
CA TYR A 12 1.12 11.02 14.54
C TYR A 12 1.86 11.40 13.25
N SER A 13 2.02 12.69 12.92
CA SER A 13 2.74 13.11 11.71
C SER A 13 4.19 12.59 11.66
N GLU A 14 4.79 12.43 12.84
CA GLU A 14 6.16 11.93 13.05
C GLU A 14 6.24 10.40 13.14
N ASP A 15 5.11 9.68 13.20
CA ASP A 15 5.04 8.21 13.18
C ASP A 15 4.67 7.75 11.76
N PRO A 16 5.65 7.33 10.94
CA PRO A 16 5.40 7.10 9.55
C PRO A 16 4.42 5.95 9.29
N GLU A 17 4.48 4.90 10.09
CA GLU A 17 3.64 3.71 9.96
C GLU A 17 2.23 3.96 10.49
N MET A 18 2.08 4.58 11.67
CA MET A 18 0.77 4.92 12.22
C MET A 18 0.03 5.94 11.35
N LEU A 19 0.76 6.92 10.79
CA LEU A 19 0.16 7.88 9.86
C LEU A 19 -0.44 7.17 8.63
N LEU A 20 0.29 6.21 8.06
CA LEU A 20 -0.18 5.46 6.88
C LEU A 20 -1.33 4.50 7.22
N ASP A 21 -1.31 3.88 8.40
CA ASP A 21 -2.43 3.08 8.89
C ASP A 21 -3.70 3.93 9.05
N LEU A 22 -3.59 5.11 9.68
CA LEU A 22 -4.69 6.07 9.81
C LEU A 22 -5.20 6.51 8.43
N MET A 23 -4.30 6.83 7.48
CA MET A 23 -4.69 7.16 6.10
C MET A 23 -5.46 6.03 5.44
N HIS A 24 -5.01 4.77 5.62
CA HIS A 24 -5.68 3.60 5.07
C HIS A 24 -7.06 3.38 5.69
N ARG A 25 -7.19 3.50 7.02
CA ARG A 25 -8.48 3.43 7.73
C ARG A 25 -9.47 4.49 7.25
N ILE A 26 -9.01 5.74 7.11
CA ILE A 26 -9.83 6.83 6.57
C ILE A 26 -10.24 6.52 5.12
N ALA A 27 -9.29 6.06 4.30
CA ALA A 27 -9.58 5.66 2.93
C ALA A 27 -10.64 4.55 2.87
N ASN A 28 -10.61 3.58 3.79
CA ASN A 28 -11.59 2.48 3.85
C ASN A 28 -12.98 2.99 4.21
N CYS A 29 -13.08 4.05 5.01
CA CYS A 29 -14.37 4.69 5.28
C CYS A 29 -15.01 5.36 4.04
N TYR A 30 -14.22 5.59 2.98
CA TYR A 30 -14.67 6.17 1.71
C TYR A 30 -14.86 5.13 0.60
N GLN A 31 -14.99 3.84 0.92
CA GLN A 31 -15.28 2.79 -0.08
C GLN A 31 -16.52 3.09 -0.93
N ASN A 32 -17.51 3.79 -0.38
CA ASN A 32 -18.74 4.19 -1.09
C ASN A 32 -18.59 5.51 -1.87
N SER A 33 -17.39 6.10 -1.90
CA SER A 33 -17.10 7.33 -2.65
C SER A 33 -15.81 7.13 -3.45
N PRO A 34 -15.91 6.59 -4.69
CA PRO A 34 -14.74 6.23 -5.48
C PRO A 34 -13.76 7.39 -5.72
N ASP A 35 -14.23 8.63 -5.94
CA ASP A 35 -13.34 9.79 -6.10
C ASP A 35 -12.50 10.08 -4.85
N LEU A 36 -13.12 9.98 -3.66
CA LEU A 36 -12.41 10.18 -2.39
C LEU A 36 -11.46 9.01 -2.12
N ARG A 37 -11.90 7.77 -2.33
CA ARG A 37 -11.05 6.57 -2.22
C ARG A 37 -9.81 6.69 -3.11
N LEU A 38 -9.99 7.08 -4.38
CA LEU A 38 -8.91 7.31 -5.34
C LEU A 38 -7.95 8.41 -4.87
N THR A 39 -8.49 9.53 -4.37
CA THR A 39 -7.68 10.64 -3.85
C THR A 39 -6.81 10.20 -2.66
N TRP A 40 -7.36 9.41 -1.74
CA TRP A 40 -6.60 8.86 -0.62
C TRP A 40 -5.50 7.88 -1.06
N LEU A 41 -5.81 6.97 -1.99
CA LEU A 41 -4.83 6.05 -2.55
C LEU A 41 -3.66 6.80 -3.22
N GLN A 42 -3.96 7.86 -3.98
CA GLN A 42 -2.92 8.70 -4.59
C GLN A 42 -2.09 9.45 -3.54
N ASN A 43 -2.72 9.97 -2.49
CA ASN A 43 -2.00 10.65 -1.40
C ASN A 43 -1.10 9.68 -0.63
N MET A 44 -1.56 8.46 -0.35
CA MET A 44 -0.73 7.40 0.25
C MET A 44 0.45 7.04 -0.66
N ALA A 45 0.22 6.91 -1.97
CA ALA A 45 1.30 6.66 -2.93
C ALA A 45 2.38 7.75 -2.89
N GLN A 46 1.98 9.03 -2.80
CA GLN A 46 2.92 10.15 -2.67
C GLN A 46 3.68 10.13 -1.34
N ASN A 47 3.01 9.79 -0.23
CA ASN A 47 3.66 9.67 1.08
C ASN A 47 4.71 8.54 1.07
N HIS A 48 4.37 7.38 0.52
CA HIS A 48 5.32 6.28 0.31
C HIS A 48 6.50 6.71 -0.59
N LEU A 49 6.23 7.45 -1.66
CA LEU A 49 7.28 7.93 -2.57
C LEU A 49 8.26 8.89 -1.88
N GLN A 50 7.78 9.80 -1.04
CA GLN A 50 8.64 10.72 -0.25
C GLN A 50 9.62 9.96 0.65
N ARG A 51 9.27 8.74 1.05
CA ARG A 51 10.08 7.85 1.90
C ARG A 51 10.85 6.79 1.11
N SER A 52 10.82 6.85 -0.22
CA SER A 52 11.41 5.84 -1.12
C SER A 52 10.83 4.42 -0.96
N ASN A 53 9.61 4.31 -0.44
CA ASN A 53 8.86 3.06 -0.33
C ASN A 53 8.15 2.76 -1.66
N TYR A 54 8.94 2.45 -2.69
CA TYR A 54 8.44 2.32 -4.06
C TYR A 54 7.47 1.15 -4.26
N ALA A 55 7.62 0.05 -3.51
CA ALA A 55 6.74 -1.10 -3.63
C ALA A 55 5.31 -0.71 -3.23
N GLU A 56 5.18 -0.10 -2.06
CA GLU A 56 3.91 0.34 -1.49
C GLU A 56 3.30 1.46 -2.34
N ALA A 57 4.10 2.43 -2.81
CA ALA A 57 3.62 3.45 -3.74
C ALA A 57 3.04 2.85 -5.04
N GLY A 58 3.70 1.82 -5.59
CA GLY A 58 3.21 1.08 -6.75
C GLY A 58 1.91 0.33 -6.47
N GLN A 59 1.78 -0.29 -5.29
CA GLN A 59 0.56 -0.98 -4.87
C GLN A 59 -0.60 -0.01 -4.69
N CYS A 60 -0.42 1.15 -4.05
CA CYS A 60 -1.47 2.16 -3.91
C CYS A 60 -2.04 2.59 -5.27
N LEU A 61 -1.18 2.76 -6.28
CA LEU A 61 -1.62 3.11 -7.63
C LEU A 61 -2.27 1.92 -8.36
N ALA A 62 -1.84 0.69 -8.11
CA ALA A 62 -2.50 -0.50 -8.64
C ALA A 62 -3.90 -0.69 -8.06
N HIS A 63 -4.10 -0.40 -6.76
CA HIS A 63 -5.43 -0.32 -6.14
C HIS A 63 -6.28 0.79 -6.78
N ALA A 64 -5.72 1.99 -6.96
CA ALA A 64 -6.44 3.09 -7.62
C ALA A 64 -6.86 2.71 -9.06
N ALA A 65 -6.00 1.99 -9.78
CA ALA A 65 -6.32 1.45 -11.10
C ALA A 65 -7.40 0.36 -11.05
N GLY A 66 -7.39 -0.51 -10.03
CA GLY A 66 -8.44 -1.50 -9.78
C GLY A 66 -9.81 -0.86 -9.61
N LEU A 67 -9.89 0.17 -8.77
CA LEU A 67 -11.12 0.95 -8.57
C LEU A 67 -11.65 1.56 -9.88
N VAL A 68 -10.77 2.16 -10.68
CA VAL A 68 -11.14 2.70 -12.00
C VAL A 68 -11.57 1.59 -12.96
N ALA A 69 -10.89 0.45 -12.97
CA ALA A 69 -11.24 -0.69 -13.82
C ALA A 69 -12.64 -1.24 -13.48
N GLU A 70 -12.97 -1.35 -12.20
CA GLU A 70 -14.28 -1.79 -11.73
C GLU A 70 -15.38 -0.85 -12.22
N TYR A 71 -15.17 0.47 -12.05
CA TYR A 71 -16.11 1.48 -12.54
C TYR A 71 -16.28 1.46 -14.06
N LEU A 72 -15.18 1.38 -14.82
CA LEU A 72 -15.25 1.35 -16.29
C LEU A 72 -15.99 0.11 -16.80
N LYS A 73 -15.82 -1.04 -16.14
CA LYS A 73 -16.56 -2.27 -16.44
C LYS A 73 -18.07 -2.12 -16.23
N MET A 74 -18.48 -1.39 -15.19
CA MET A 74 -19.90 -1.10 -14.93
C MET A 74 -20.52 -0.19 -15.98
N LEU A 75 -19.75 0.74 -16.56
CA LEU A 75 -20.23 1.63 -17.63
C LEU A 75 -20.39 0.89 -18.97
N GLU A 76 -19.35 0.18 -19.40
CA GLU A 76 -19.34 -0.49 -20.69
C GLU A 76 -18.37 -1.68 -20.68
N CYS A 77 -18.86 -2.86 -21.08
CA CYS A 77 -18.02 -4.03 -21.26
C CYS A 77 -17.22 -3.96 -22.57
N LYS A 78 -16.02 -3.40 -22.51
CA LYS A 78 -15.05 -3.36 -23.62
C LYS A 78 -14.12 -4.57 -23.57
N GLN A 79 -14.07 -5.35 -24.64
CA GLN A 79 -13.28 -6.59 -24.70
C GLN A 79 -11.77 -6.39 -24.44
N TYR A 80 -11.21 -5.22 -24.76
CA TYR A 80 -9.79 -4.91 -24.58
C TYR A 80 -9.46 -4.30 -23.21
N MET A 81 -10.47 -3.93 -22.41
CA MET A 81 -10.29 -3.41 -21.06
C MET A 81 -10.27 -4.55 -20.03
N PRO A 82 -9.59 -4.37 -18.88
CA PRO A 82 -9.60 -5.34 -17.80
C PRO A 82 -11.03 -5.60 -17.29
N ASP A 83 -11.27 -6.84 -16.88
CA ASP A 83 -12.52 -7.28 -16.28
C ASP A 83 -12.67 -6.84 -14.80
N GLY A 84 -12.41 -5.56 -14.52
CA GLY A 84 -12.41 -5.02 -13.16
C GLY A 84 -11.18 -5.44 -12.34
N CYS A 85 -11.34 -5.47 -11.01
CA CYS A 85 -10.26 -5.77 -10.06
C CYS A 85 -9.68 -7.19 -10.24
N CYS A 86 -10.49 -8.15 -10.68
CA CYS A 86 -10.07 -9.54 -10.84
C CYS A 86 -8.96 -9.70 -11.91
N ALA A 87 -8.93 -8.81 -12.90
CA ALA A 87 -7.89 -8.80 -13.94
C ALA A 87 -6.53 -8.34 -13.38
N LEU A 88 -6.53 -7.61 -12.27
CA LEU A 88 -5.33 -7.06 -11.64
C LEU A 88 -4.81 -7.94 -10.48
N GLN A 89 -5.54 -8.99 -10.07
CA GLN A 89 -5.20 -9.83 -8.90
C GLN A 89 -3.79 -10.45 -8.96
N LYS A 90 -3.22 -10.64 -10.16
CA LYS A 90 -1.87 -11.18 -10.35
C LYS A 90 -0.77 -10.17 -10.00
N ILE A 91 -1.09 -8.88 -10.00
CA ILE A 91 -0.21 -7.80 -9.54
C ILE A 91 -0.21 -7.81 -8.00
N SER A 92 -1.40 -7.89 -7.41
CA SER A 92 -1.62 -8.06 -5.98
C SER A 92 -3.04 -8.55 -5.73
N ILE A 93 -3.20 -9.56 -4.87
CA ILE A 93 -4.51 -10.10 -4.50
C ILE A 93 -5.33 -9.11 -3.69
N ASN A 94 -4.69 -8.18 -2.98
CA ASN A 94 -5.38 -7.18 -2.14
C ASN A 94 -6.14 -6.15 -2.99
N ILE A 95 -5.84 -6.03 -4.29
CA ILE A 95 -6.59 -5.14 -5.20
C ILE A 95 -8.07 -5.55 -5.27
N LEU A 96 -8.40 -6.81 -4.94
CA LEU A 96 -9.78 -7.27 -4.84
C LEU A 96 -10.59 -6.53 -3.76
N GLU A 97 -9.95 -5.89 -2.78
CA GLU A 97 -10.61 -5.02 -1.80
C GLU A 97 -11.30 -3.80 -2.44
N GLU A 98 -10.88 -3.41 -3.64
CA GLU A 98 -11.49 -2.32 -4.41
C GLU A 98 -12.66 -2.79 -5.28
N SER A 99 -12.96 -4.09 -5.27
CA SER A 99 -14.13 -4.62 -5.99
C SER A 99 -15.38 -4.07 -5.32
N ALA A 100 -16.28 -3.48 -6.10
CA ALA A 100 -17.58 -3.06 -5.60
C ALA A 100 -18.45 -4.31 -5.34
N VAL A 101 -18.47 -4.79 -4.10
CA VAL A 101 -19.23 -6.00 -3.71
C VAL A 101 -20.68 -5.69 -3.29
N SER A 102 -21.23 -4.55 -3.70
CA SER A 102 -22.52 -4.08 -3.17
C SER A 102 -23.39 -3.43 -4.23
N ASP A 103 -24.63 -3.93 -4.36
CA ASP A 103 -25.68 -3.41 -5.24
C ASP A 103 -26.01 -1.93 -4.96
N ASP A 104 -25.68 -1.41 -3.77
CA ASP A 104 -25.97 -0.03 -3.35
C ASP A 104 -24.80 0.97 -3.55
N VAL A 105 -23.63 0.53 -4.05
CA VAL A 105 -22.39 1.33 -3.90
C VAL A 105 -22.11 2.31 -5.04
N VAL A 106 -22.51 2.02 -6.28
CA VAL A 106 -22.47 3.00 -7.38
C VAL A 106 -23.47 2.57 -8.45
N SER A 107 -24.57 3.30 -8.62
CA SER A 107 -25.32 3.21 -9.88
C SER A 107 -24.57 4.04 -10.93
N PRO A 108 -23.99 3.43 -11.98
CA PRO A 108 -23.33 4.19 -13.04
C PRO A 108 -24.32 5.21 -13.64
N GLY A 109 -24.04 6.49 -13.46
CA GLY A 109 -24.89 7.59 -13.94
C GLY A 109 -25.54 8.48 -12.86
N GLU A 110 -25.31 8.24 -11.57
CA GLU A 110 -25.65 9.23 -10.54
C GLU A 110 -24.82 10.51 -10.72
N GLU A 111 -25.50 11.66 -10.83
CA GLU A 111 -24.85 12.96 -11.01
C GLU A 111 -23.88 13.26 -9.86
N GLY A 112 -22.59 13.44 -10.17
CA GLY A 112 -21.56 13.86 -9.22
C GLY A 112 -20.62 12.75 -8.73
N ILE A 113 -20.89 11.48 -9.03
CA ILE A 113 -20.01 10.34 -8.69
C ILE A 113 -19.10 9.99 -9.87
N CYS A 114 -17.82 9.70 -9.62
CA CYS A 114 -16.80 9.36 -10.60
C CYS A 114 -16.60 10.43 -11.69
N THR A 115 -16.74 11.71 -11.32
CA THR A 115 -16.53 12.85 -12.22
C THR A 115 -15.05 13.23 -12.37
N GLY A 116 -14.17 12.63 -11.55
CA GLY A 116 -12.74 12.87 -11.61
C GLY A 116 -12.12 12.48 -12.95
N LYS A 117 -11.10 13.24 -13.38
CA LYS A 117 -10.33 13.02 -14.63
C LYS A 117 -9.74 11.61 -14.79
N TYR A 118 -9.62 10.86 -13.70
CA TYR A 118 -9.03 9.52 -13.66
C TYR A 118 -10.02 8.39 -13.98
N PHE A 119 -11.34 8.62 -13.89
CA PHE A 119 -12.36 7.62 -14.24
C PHE A 119 -12.61 7.54 -15.75
N THR A 120 -11.52 7.35 -16.50
CA THR A 120 -11.48 7.22 -17.95
C THR A 120 -10.45 6.16 -18.34
N GLU A 121 -10.50 5.64 -19.57
CA GLU A 121 -9.47 4.70 -20.06
C GLU A 121 -8.05 5.29 -19.96
N ASN A 122 -7.88 6.56 -20.32
CA ASN A 122 -6.60 7.25 -20.20
C ASN A 122 -6.15 7.42 -18.75
N GLY A 123 -7.10 7.65 -17.83
CA GLY A 123 -6.85 7.70 -16.39
C GLY A 123 -6.36 6.35 -15.86
N PHE A 124 -7.03 5.26 -16.24
CA PHE A 124 -6.62 3.89 -15.93
C PHE A 124 -5.20 3.59 -16.45
N ILE A 125 -4.94 3.85 -17.74
CA ILE A 125 -3.63 3.66 -18.36
C ILE A 125 -2.56 4.46 -17.60
N GLY A 126 -2.83 5.72 -17.27
CA GLY A 126 -1.90 6.58 -16.55
C GLY A 126 -1.55 6.06 -15.15
N LEU A 127 -2.54 5.59 -14.39
CA LEU A 127 -2.33 4.98 -13.07
C LEU A 127 -1.48 3.71 -13.17
N MET A 128 -1.79 2.84 -14.13
CA MET A 128 -1.07 1.58 -14.35
C MET A 128 0.38 1.81 -14.84
N GLU A 129 0.60 2.76 -15.75
CA GLU A 129 1.94 3.14 -16.19
C GLU A 129 2.78 3.67 -15.03
N GLN A 130 2.19 4.50 -14.16
CA GLN A 130 2.88 5.02 -12.99
C GLN A 130 3.14 3.93 -11.93
N ALA A 131 2.20 3.00 -11.72
CA ALA A 131 2.41 1.82 -10.88
C ALA A 131 3.57 0.97 -11.39
N ALA A 132 3.65 0.70 -12.69
CA ALA A 132 4.77 -0.02 -13.31
C ALA A 132 6.12 0.69 -13.07
N VAL A 133 6.15 2.02 -13.12
CA VAL A 133 7.36 2.79 -12.81
C VAL A 133 7.81 2.58 -11.36
N PHE A 134 6.90 2.67 -10.39
CA PHE A 134 7.26 2.48 -8.98
C PHE A 134 7.64 1.02 -8.66
N LEU A 135 6.91 0.04 -9.18
CA LEU A 135 7.26 -1.38 -9.03
C LEU A 135 8.63 -1.70 -9.65
N MET A 136 9.00 -1.04 -10.75
CA MET A 136 10.34 -1.14 -11.34
C MET A 136 11.41 -0.59 -10.39
N HIS A 137 11.21 0.58 -9.79
CA HIS A 137 12.14 1.15 -8.81
C HIS A 137 12.24 0.26 -7.55
N ALA A 138 11.18 -0.47 -7.22
CA ALA A 138 11.17 -1.49 -6.17
C ALA A 138 11.84 -2.83 -6.57
N ASN A 139 12.40 -2.94 -7.79
CA ASN A 139 12.96 -4.18 -8.36
C ASN A 139 11.96 -5.34 -8.50
N MET A 140 10.66 -5.06 -8.52
CA MET A 140 9.57 -6.04 -8.67
C MET A 140 9.23 -6.27 -10.15
N TYR A 141 10.22 -6.68 -10.92
CA TYR A 141 10.14 -6.84 -12.37
C TYR A 141 9.04 -7.83 -12.82
N GLU A 142 8.79 -8.87 -12.04
CA GLU A 142 7.70 -9.84 -12.27
C GLU A 142 6.32 -9.18 -12.15
N ALA A 143 6.12 -8.30 -11.16
CA ALA A 143 4.87 -7.56 -11.02
C ALA A 143 4.69 -6.55 -12.16
N VAL A 144 5.77 -5.91 -12.61
CA VAL A 144 5.72 -5.01 -13.78
C VAL A 144 5.28 -5.75 -15.04
N ASN A 145 5.67 -7.02 -15.20
CA ASN A 145 5.18 -7.85 -16.29
C ASN A 145 3.66 -8.12 -16.21
N GLU A 146 3.14 -8.37 -15.01
CA GLU A 146 1.68 -8.51 -14.83
C GLU A 146 0.93 -7.20 -15.12
N VAL A 147 1.50 -6.04 -14.76
CA VAL A 147 0.94 -4.73 -15.15
C VAL A 147 0.89 -4.59 -16.68
N TYR A 148 1.98 -4.92 -17.38
CA TYR A 148 2.01 -4.79 -18.84
C TYR A 148 1.11 -5.80 -19.57
N LYS A 149 0.88 -6.99 -19.02
CA LYS A 149 -0.13 -7.92 -19.57
C LYS A 149 -1.54 -7.33 -19.60
N VAL A 150 -1.86 -6.44 -18.66
CA VAL A 150 -3.14 -5.72 -18.65
C VAL A 150 -3.15 -4.57 -19.67
N LEU A 151 -2.03 -3.87 -19.84
CA LEU A 151 -1.94 -2.71 -20.73
C LEU A 151 -1.79 -3.06 -22.22
N ILE A 152 -1.14 -4.18 -22.55
CA ILE A 152 -0.87 -4.58 -23.94
C ILE A 152 -2.15 -4.67 -24.79
N PRO A 153 -3.22 -5.38 -24.36
CA PRO A 153 -4.46 -5.46 -25.14
C PRO A 153 -5.09 -4.10 -25.46
N ILE A 154 -4.94 -3.13 -24.55
CA ILE A 154 -5.42 -1.76 -24.74
C ILE A 154 -4.59 -1.04 -25.82
N TYR A 155 -3.27 -1.13 -25.75
CA TYR A 155 -2.42 -0.52 -26.79
C TYR A 155 -2.59 -1.18 -28.15
N GLU A 156 -2.85 -2.50 -28.20
CA GLU A 156 -3.17 -3.23 -29.42
C GLU A 156 -4.49 -2.75 -30.05
N SER A 157 -5.54 -2.58 -29.24
CA SER A 157 -6.84 -2.09 -29.71
C SER A 157 -6.74 -0.64 -30.24
N CYS A 158 -5.94 0.20 -29.59
CA CYS A 158 -5.65 1.57 -30.03
C CYS A 158 -4.64 1.66 -31.19
N ARG A 159 -4.01 0.55 -31.59
CA ARG A 159 -2.92 0.50 -32.57
C ARG A 159 -1.73 1.40 -32.21
N ASP A 160 -1.44 1.55 -30.91
CA ASP A 160 -0.29 2.31 -30.43
C ASP A 160 1.00 1.46 -30.47
N PHE A 161 1.50 1.26 -31.69
CA PHE A 161 2.72 0.48 -31.93
C PHE A 161 3.97 1.10 -31.27
N LYS A 162 3.94 2.40 -30.98
CA LYS A 162 5.04 3.08 -30.28
C LYS A 162 5.08 2.65 -28.82
N LYS A 163 3.95 2.67 -28.12
CA LYS A 163 3.84 2.16 -26.74
C LYS A 163 4.15 0.67 -26.68
N LEU A 164 3.62 -0.14 -27.59
CA LEU A 164 3.92 -1.57 -27.65
C LEU A 164 5.43 -1.84 -27.78
N SER A 165 6.11 -1.16 -28.70
CA SER A 165 7.57 -1.27 -28.86
C SER A 165 8.33 -0.91 -27.58
N GLN A 166 7.93 0.17 -26.89
CA GLN A 166 8.54 0.58 -25.62
C GLN A 166 8.30 -0.44 -24.50
N VAL A 167 7.09 -0.98 -24.39
CA VAL A 167 6.74 -2.00 -23.39
C VAL A 167 7.59 -3.25 -23.58
N HIS A 168 7.67 -3.78 -24.80
CA HIS A 168 8.46 -4.98 -25.07
C HIS A 168 9.97 -4.75 -24.87
N SER A 169 10.48 -3.56 -25.19
CA SER A 169 11.88 -3.19 -24.91
C SER A 169 12.18 -3.20 -23.41
N LYS A 170 11.27 -2.62 -22.61
CA LYS A 170 11.37 -2.63 -21.14
C LYS A 170 11.29 -4.04 -20.55
N LEU A 171 10.36 -4.85 -21.02
CA LEU A 171 10.22 -6.24 -20.57
C LEU A 171 11.49 -7.05 -20.84
N HIS A 172 12.09 -6.91 -22.02
CA HIS A 172 13.38 -7.51 -22.33
C HIS A 172 14.46 -7.10 -21.32
N GLU A 173 14.58 -5.80 -21.04
CA GLU A 173 15.53 -5.28 -20.05
C GLU A 173 15.27 -5.87 -18.65
N TYR A 174 14.01 -5.89 -18.20
CA TYR A 174 13.66 -6.33 -16.86
C TYR A 174 13.87 -7.84 -16.67
N PHE A 175 13.57 -8.66 -17.67
CA PHE A 175 13.89 -10.09 -17.62
C PHE A 175 15.40 -10.34 -17.60
N ASN A 176 16.19 -9.55 -18.35
CA ASN A 176 17.66 -9.61 -18.22
C ASN A 176 18.13 -9.22 -16.82
N ARG A 177 17.53 -8.21 -16.19
CA ARG A 177 17.86 -7.83 -14.80
C ARG A 177 17.55 -8.96 -13.82
N ILE A 178 16.42 -9.66 -13.98
CA ILE A 178 16.08 -10.85 -13.16
C ILE A 178 17.18 -11.91 -13.30
N LEU A 179 17.61 -12.22 -14.53
CA LEU A 179 18.65 -13.22 -14.78
C LEU A 179 20.01 -12.84 -14.17
N VAL A 180 20.42 -11.58 -14.29
CA VAL A 180 21.72 -11.09 -13.79
C VAL A 180 21.73 -10.97 -12.28
N GLN A 181 20.65 -10.45 -11.68
CA GLN A 181 20.58 -10.22 -10.24
C GLN A 181 20.27 -11.52 -9.48
N GLY A 182 19.44 -12.40 -10.04
CA GLY A 182 19.03 -13.65 -9.40
C GLY A 182 18.59 -13.45 -7.95
N ASN A 183 19.21 -14.20 -7.04
CA ASN A 183 18.95 -14.16 -5.59
C ASN A 183 19.59 -12.96 -4.86
N LYS A 184 20.22 -12.02 -5.57
CA LYS A 184 20.84 -10.83 -4.96
C LYS A 184 19.85 -9.68 -4.74
N ARG A 185 18.60 -9.81 -5.21
CA ARG A 185 17.54 -8.82 -4.95
C ARG A 185 17.06 -8.94 -3.51
N LEU A 186 17.31 -7.89 -2.73
CA LEU A 186 16.92 -7.79 -1.33
C LEU A 186 15.71 -6.86 -1.24
N PHE A 187 14.53 -7.43 -1.02
CA PHE A 187 13.29 -6.68 -1.04
C PHE A 187 12.95 -6.07 0.32
N ALA A 188 13.03 -6.88 1.38
CA ALA A 188 12.69 -6.47 2.72
C ALA A 188 13.16 -7.46 3.79
N THR A 189 13.18 -6.97 5.02
CA THR A 189 13.18 -7.75 6.26
C THR A 189 11.87 -7.50 6.97
N TYR A 190 11.36 -8.50 7.69
CA TYR A 190 10.06 -8.40 8.36
C TYR A 190 10.26 -8.58 9.86
N PHE A 191 9.50 -7.81 10.64
CA PHE A 191 9.52 -7.86 12.09
C PHE A 191 8.10 -7.88 12.63
N ARG A 192 7.81 -8.74 13.61
CA ARG A 192 6.55 -8.63 14.35
C ARG A 192 6.74 -7.59 15.45
N VAL A 193 5.91 -6.55 15.49
CA VAL A 193 5.94 -5.49 16.50
C VAL A 193 4.63 -5.52 17.28
N GLY A 194 4.70 -5.79 18.58
CA GLY A 194 3.56 -5.74 19.49
C GLY A 194 3.62 -4.53 20.42
N PHE A 195 2.48 -3.94 20.72
CA PHE A 195 2.34 -2.81 21.63
C PHE A 195 1.57 -3.23 22.87
N TYR A 196 2.12 -2.96 24.06
CA TYR A 196 1.53 -3.39 25.33
C TYR A 196 1.63 -2.28 26.38
N GLY A 197 0.50 -1.90 26.95
CA GLY A 197 0.36 -0.85 27.96
C GLY A 197 -0.78 0.11 27.63
N THR A 198 -1.62 0.42 28.61
CA THR A 198 -2.88 1.19 28.42
C THR A 198 -2.70 2.58 27.82
N ARG A 199 -1.51 3.16 27.95
CA ARG A 199 -1.16 4.48 27.38
C ARG A 199 -0.88 4.44 25.86
N PHE A 200 -0.80 3.25 25.26
CA PHE A 200 -0.79 3.09 23.80
C PHE A 200 -2.20 3.23 23.19
N ASP A 201 -3.23 3.44 24.01
CA ASP A 201 -4.62 3.62 23.61
C ASP A 201 -5.10 2.50 22.68
N GLU A 202 -5.35 2.80 21.41
CA GLU A 202 -5.85 1.83 20.42
C GLU A 202 -4.81 0.79 20.00
N LEU A 203 -3.53 1.04 20.28
CA LEU A 203 -2.47 0.07 20.01
C LEU A 203 -2.29 -0.92 21.18
N ASP A 204 -2.91 -0.71 22.36
CA ASP A 204 -2.70 -1.60 23.50
C ASP A 204 -3.19 -3.03 23.22
N GLY A 205 -2.22 -3.95 23.12
CA GLY A 205 -2.44 -5.36 22.85
C GLY A 205 -2.43 -5.74 21.37
N GLU A 206 -2.22 -4.78 20.46
CA GLU A 206 -2.17 -5.01 19.02
C GLU A 206 -0.77 -5.45 18.58
N GLU A 207 -0.72 -6.31 17.57
CA GLU A 207 0.51 -6.79 16.94
C GLU A 207 0.46 -6.60 15.42
N PHE A 208 1.57 -6.14 14.85
CA PHE A 208 1.70 -5.82 13.44
C PHE A 208 2.93 -6.48 12.83
N ILE A 209 2.92 -6.67 11.51
CA ILE A 209 4.11 -7.06 10.75
C ILE A 209 4.67 -5.80 10.07
N TYR A 210 5.84 -5.38 10.52
CA TYR A 210 6.58 -4.27 9.95
C TYR A 210 7.49 -4.78 8.84
N LYS A 211 7.40 -4.14 7.67
CA LYS A 211 8.26 -4.40 6.52
C LYS A 211 9.34 -3.32 6.45
N GLU A 212 10.59 -3.72 6.68
CA GLU A 212 11.76 -2.85 6.65
C GLU A 212 12.57 -3.04 5.36
N PRO A 213 13.29 -2.01 4.88
CA PRO A 213 14.04 -2.07 3.64
C PRO A 213 15.25 -3.02 3.71
N GLY A 214 15.46 -3.83 2.67
CA GLY A 214 16.71 -4.57 2.49
C GLY A 214 17.05 -5.51 3.66
N ILE A 215 18.21 -5.29 4.31
CA ILE A 215 18.74 -6.12 5.41
C ILE A 215 18.76 -5.32 6.73
N THR A 216 17.67 -4.63 7.06
CA THR A 216 17.52 -4.00 8.37
C THR A 216 17.70 -5.03 9.48
N LYS A 217 18.45 -4.68 10.51
CA LYS A 217 18.73 -5.57 11.65
C LYS A 217 17.75 -5.31 12.78
N LEU A 218 17.47 -6.33 13.59
CA LEU A 218 16.62 -6.20 14.79
C LEU A 218 17.04 -5.03 15.69
N ALA A 219 18.34 -4.84 15.90
CA ALA A 219 18.86 -3.74 16.71
C ALA A 219 18.54 -2.34 16.14
N GLU A 220 18.47 -2.21 14.82
CA GLU A 220 18.19 -0.96 14.13
C GLU A 220 16.72 -0.55 14.27
N ILE A 221 15.79 -1.45 13.93
CA ILE A 221 14.35 -1.20 14.14
C ILE A 221 14.03 -1.02 15.63
N ALA A 222 14.63 -1.81 16.51
CA ALA A 222 14.42 -1.68 17.95
C ALA A 222 14.87 -0.32 18.47
N HIS A 223 16.04 0.14 18.05
CA HIS A 223 16.54 1.46 18.44
C HIS A 223 15.69 2.60 17.86
N ARG A 224 15.21 2.46 16.62
CA ARG A 224 14.31 3.43 15.97
C ARG A 224 13.00 3.58 16.74
N LEU A 225 12.33 2.47 17.02
CA LEU A 225 11.07 2.45 17.77
C LEU A 225 11.26 2.91 19.23
N GLU A 226 12.33 2.47 19.89
CA GLU A 226 12.69 2.93 21.23
C GLU A 226 12.85 4.45 21.28
N SER A 227 13.65 5.01 20.37
CA SER A 227 13.92 6.44 20.32
C SER A 227 12.64 7.24 20.09
N PHE A 228 11.81 6.79 19.15
CA PHE A 228 10.52 7.43 18.84
C PHE A 228 9.59 7.48 20.06
N TYR A 229 9.36 6.34 20.72
CA TYR A 229 8.46 6.32 21.88
C TYR A 229 9.07 6.96 23.12
N ILE A 230 10.39 6.96 23.29
CA ILE A 230 11.07 7.72 24.35
C ILE A 230 10.85 9.22 24.16
N GLU A 231 10.93 9.72 22.94
CA GLU A 231 10.66 11.14 22.63
C GLU A 231 9.20 11.50 22.93
N LYS A 232 8.27 10.60 22.57
CA LYS A 232 6.83 10.82 22.78
C LYS A 232 6.36 10.71 24.23
N PHE A 233 6.85 9.72 24.97
CA PHE A 233 6.32 9.36 26.29
C PHE A 233 7.31 9.56 27.44
N GLY A 234 8.60 9.71 27.14
CA GLY A 234 9.68 9.83 28.12
C GLY A 234 10.36 8.51 28.46
N ARG A 235 11.68 8.57 28.65
CA ARG A 235 12.56 7.41 28.86
C ARG A 235 12.14 6.47 29.98
N ASN A 236 11.59 6.99 31.07
CA ASN A 236 11.23 6.18 32.24
C ASN A 236 10.04 5.26 32.00
N PHE A 237 9.28 5.53 30.93
CA PHE A 237 8.08 4.82 30.64
C PHE A 237 8.30 3.77 29.54
N VAL A 238 9.31 3.86 28.67
CA VAL A 238 9.44 2.95 27.52
C VAL A 238 10.43 1.82 27.79
N GLU A 239 10.02 0.60 27.47
CA GLU A 239 10.83 -0.62 27.51
C GLU A 239 10.68 -1.40 26.21
N ILE A 240 11.78 -1.85 25.61
CA ILE A 240 11.77 -2.73 24.43
C ILE A 240 12.11 -4.15 24.85
N ILE A 241 11.21 -5.08 24.58
CA ILE A 241 11.49 -6.51 24.70
C ILE A 241 11.96 -7.04 23.35
N LYS A 242 13.18 -7.58 23.36
CA LYS A 242 13.85 -8.19 22.19
C LYS A 242 13.83 -9.71 22.23
N ASP A 243 13.07 -10.28 23.18
CA ASP A 243 12.83 -11.72 23.26
C ASP A 243 11.96 -12.16 22.05
N SER A 244 11.95 -13.44 21.73
CA SER A 244 11.13 -14.03 20.68
C SER A 244 10.00 -14.91 21.23
N ASN A 245 9.79 -14.92 22.55
CA ASN A 245 8.74 -15.70 23.21
C ASN A 245 7.39 -14.99 23.21
N VAL A 246 6.31 -15.78 23.37
CA VAL A 246 4.96 -15.23 23.53
C VAL A 246 4.92 -14.35 24.78
N VAL A 247 4.45 -13.11 24.62
CA VAL A 247 4.40 -12.13 25.71
C VAL A 247 3.36 -12.55 26.73
N ASN A 248 3.81 -12.82 27.96
CA ASN A 248 2.90 -13.00 29.09
C ASN A 248 2.53 -11.64 29.66
N ARG A 249 1.35 -11.12 29.27
CA ARG A 249 0.84 -9.80 29.72
C ARG A 249 0.79 -9.68 31.25
N SER A 250 0.55 -10.77 31.98
CA SER A 250 0.50 -10.76 33.44
C SER A 250 1.87 -10.55 34.11
N SER A 251 2.96 -10.74 33.36
CA SER A 251 4.33 -10.54 33.84
C SER A 251 4.90 -9.15 33.55
N LEU A 252 4.18 -8.34 32.76
CA LEU A 252 4.57 -6.98 32.40
C LEU A 252 4.12 -5.98 33.46
N ASP A 253 4.98 -5.01 33.79
CA ASP A 253 4.58 -3.85 34.60
C ASP A 253 3.82 -2.83 33.73
N LEU A 254 2.57 -3.18 33.41
CA LEU A 254 1.67 -2.36 32.58
C LEU A 254 1.16 -1.10 33.30
N SER A 255 1.50 -0.93 34.59
CA SER A 255 1.00 0.19 35.40
C SER A 255 1.81 1.48 35.19
N ASN A 256 3.11 1.35 34.90
CA ASN A 256 4.04 2.47 34.73
C ASN A 256 4.92 2.40 33.49
N LYS A 257 4.92 1.29 32.74
CA LYS A 257 5.77 1.12 31.56
C LYS A 257 5.01 0.64 30.32
N PHE A 258 5.48 1.13 29.19
CA PHE A 258 5.15 0.75 27.83
C PHE A 258 6.12 -0.34 27.40
N THR A 259 5.60 -1.41 26.83
CA THR A 259 6.42 -2.47 26.26
C THR A 259 6.15 -2.55 24.77
N SER A 260 7.16 -2.27 23.95
CA SER A 260 7.13 -2.65 22.53
C SER A 260 7.97 -3.90 22.33
N HIS A 261 7.40 -4.89 21.65
CA HIS A 261 7.99 -6.21 21.51
C HIS A 261 8.31 -6.51 20.06
N ILE A 262 9.55 -6.86 19.73
CA ILE A 262 10.00 -7.01 18.33
C ILE A 262 10.57 -8.42 18.08
N PHE A 263 9.98 -9.17 17.15
CA PHE A 263 10.41 -10.52 16.73
C PHE A 263 10.98 -10.52 15.30
N LEU A 264 11.77 -11.55 14.98
CA LEU A 264 12.18 -11.96 13.62
C LEU A 264 11.27 -13.07 13.08
#